data_AF-A0A3A5JNU2-F1
#
_entry.id   AF-A0A3A5JNU2-F1
#
_cell.length_a   1.000
_cell.length_b   1.000
_cell.length_c   1.000
_cell.angle_alpha   90.00
_cell.angle_beta   90.00
_cell.angle_gamma   90.00
#
_symmetry.space_group_name_H-M   'P 1'
#
loop_
_entity.id
_entity.type
_entity.pdbx_description
1 polymer ?
#
loop_
_entity_poly.entity_id
_entity_poly.type
_entity_poly.pdbx_seq_one_letter_code
_entity_poly.pdbx_strand_id
1 'polypeptide(L)'
;MLRDKSDDRRQGLHWEDVHLEDRYVTVFAKKQRLDDRGLPGPVVYPFEAYQRVLDAPSPSWPVFPSFHRPTLSQLLTETLTDRGYTETEIEETREDQSLIEVCVEIDVAPPSITTDAGRHILKQLCEQAGIELDDDDEYLMPHGARRGAGEVLVRTSGHAAAARALDNSEEVVREHYSHIEAGELADQMTDAFEEADSQ
;
A
#
# COMPACT_ATOMS: atom_id res chain seq x y z
N MET A 1 0.00 0.82 5.68
CA MET A 1 0.36 1.56 4.46
C MET A 1 -0.54 2.76 4.28
N LEU A 2 -1.86 2.62 4.18
CA LEU A 2 -2.77 3.77 4.17
C LEU A 2 -3.31 4.04 5.59
N ARG A 3 -3.83 5.24 5.79
CA ARG A 3 -4.43 5.65 7.07
C ARG A 3 -5.74 4.91 7.32
N ASP A 4 -5.94 4.48 8.56
CA ASP A 4 -7.22 3.99 9.07
C ASP A 4 -7.84 5.07 9.96
N LYS A 5 -9.03 5.56 9.58
CA LYS A 5 -9.71 6.59 10.38
C LYS A 5 -10.23 6.07 11.72
N SER A 6 -10.30 4.75 11.89
CA SER A 6 -10.85 4.11 13.09
C SER A 6 -9.77 3.73 14.12
N ASP A 7 -8.48 3.92 13.79
CA ASP A 7 -7.36 3.55 14.66
C ASP A 7 -6.25 4.61 14.57
N ASP A 8 -6.15 5.46 15.59
CA ASP A 8 -5.21 6.59 15.62
C ASP A 8 -3.73 6.17 15.59
N ARG A 9 -3.43 4.89 15.75
CA ARG A 9 -2.06 4.36 15.60
C ARG A 9 -1.72 4.03 14.14
N ARG A 10 -2.71 3.99 13.25
CA ARG A 10 -2.55 3.66 11.83
C ARG A 10 -2.62 4.93 10.98
N GLN A 11 -1.58 5.75 11.06
CA GLN A 11 -1.52 7.03 10.34
C GLN A 11 -1.04 6.93 8.88
N GLY A 12 -0.82 5.72 8.37
CA GLY A 12 -0.24 5.50 7.05
C GLY A 12 1.26 5.19 7.14
N LEU A 13 1.90 5.03 5.97
CA LEU A 13 3.34 4.85 5.84
C LEU A 13 4.00 6.22 5.70
N HIS A 14 5.06 6.48 6.47
CA HIS A 14 5.86 7.72 6.37
C HIS A 14 7.22 7.41 5.75
N TRP A 15 7.89 8.41 5.20
CA TRP A 15 9.19 8.22 4.54
C TRP A 15 10.27 7.75 5.52
N GLU A 16 10.18 8.13 6.80
CA GLU A 16 11.07 7.63 7.86
C GLU A 16 10.97 6.11 8.08
N ASP A 17 9.87 5.48 7.70
CA ASP A 17 9.64 4.03 7.81
C ASP A 17 9.99 3.27 6.51
N VAL A 18 10.59 3.94 5.52
CA VAL A 18 10.93 3.35 4.21
C VAL A 18 12.44 3.17 4.09
N HIS A 19 12.87 1.92 3.97
CA HIS A 19 14.28 1.54 3.86
C HIS A 19 14.53 0.91 2.48
N LEU A 20 14.73 1.75 1.46
CA LEU A 20 14.86 1.29 0.08
C LEU A 20 16.15 0.49 -0.17
N GLU A 21 17.26 0.86 0.48
CA GLU A 21 18.55 0.15 0.36
C GLU A 21 18.44 -1.29 0.90
N ASP A 22 17.85 -1.44 2.10
CA ASP A 22 17.63 -2.74 2.74
C ASP A 22 16.34 -3.44 2.25
N ARG A 23 15.57 -2.77 1.39
CA ARG A 23 14.31 -3.23 0.78
C ARG A 23 13.28 -3.70 1.79
N TYR A 24 12.96 -2.87 2.77
CA TYR A 24 11.81 -3.10 3.64
C TYR A 24 11.10 -1.80 4.04
N VAL A 25 9.88 -1.94 4.55
CA VAL A 25 9.13 -0.88 5.22
C VAL A 25 8.68 -1.35 6.59
N THR A 26 8.65 -0.45 7.56
CA THR A 26 8.08 -0.74 8.87
C THR A 26 6.61 -0.29 8.89
N VAL A 27 5.69 -1.18 9.28
CA VAL A 27 4.25 -0.86 9.32
C VAL A 27 3.59 -1.30 10.61
N PHE A 28 2.58 -0.56 11.06
CA PHE A 28 1.74 -0.98 12.18
C PHE A 28 0.81 -2.13 11.75
N ALA A 29 1.16 -3.35 12.11
CA ALA A 29 0.47 -4.57 11.69
C ALA A 29 -0.88 -4.77 12.43
N LYS A 30 -1.75 -5.65 11.90
CA LYS A 30 -3.00 -6.05 12.57
C LYS A 30 -2.78 -6.61 13.98
N LYS A 31 -1.61 -7.23 14.20
CA LYS A 31 -1.14 -7.75 15.49
C LYS A 31 -0.76 -6.65 16.51
N GLN A 32 -1.10 -5.38 16.26
CA GLN A 32 -0.95 -4.26 17.19
C GLN A 32 0.51 -3.97 17.58
N ARG A 33 1.44 -4.19 16.64
CA ARG A 33 2.87 -3.93 16.78
C ARG A 33 3.45 -3.44 15.45
N LEU A 34 4.58 -2.74 15.52
CA LEU A 34 5.42 -2.46 14.35
C LEU A 34 6.02 -3.77 13.85
N ASP A 35 6.08 -3.90 12.53
CA ASP A 35 6.52 -5.11 11.86
C ASP A 35 7.08 -4.77 10.47
N ASP A 36 8.22 -5.36 10.13
CA ASP A 36 8.90 -5.07 8.88
C ASP A 36 8.33 -5.92 7.74
N ARG A 37 8.22 -5.30 6.57
CA ARG A 37 7.67 -5.90 5.36
C ARG A 37 8.64 -5.71 4.21
N GLY A 38 9.08 -6.81 3.62
CA GLY A 38 9.98 -6.77 2.48
C GLY A 38 9.36 -6.06 1.28
N LEU A 39 10.19 -5.29 0.58
CA LEU A 39 9.89 -4.62 -0.68
C LEU A 39 10.49 -5.42 -1.85
N PRO A 40 9.66 -6.00 -2.74
CA PRO A 40 10.17 -6.65 -3.95
C PRO A 40 10.89 -5.66 -4.86
N GLY A 41 11.95 -6.11 -5.55
CA GLY A 41 12.74 -5.26 -6.46
C GLY A 41 11.94 -4.35 -7.40
N PRO A 42 10.84 -4.80 -8.03
CA PRO A 42 10.04 -3.98 -8.93
C PRO A 42 9.44 -2.71 -8.31
N VAL A 43 9.30 -2.63 -6.98
CA VAL A 43 8.71 -1.45 -6.31
C VAL A 43 9.76 -0.39 -5.95
N VAL A 44 11.05 -0.72 -5.95
CA VAL A 44 12.11 0.19 -5.50
C VAL A 44 12.16 1.45 -6.36
N TYR A 45 12.28 1.28 -7.68
CA TYR A 45 12.33 2.42 -8.60
C TYR A 45 11.07 3.31 -8.56
N PRO A 46 9.83 2.77 -8.55
CA PRO A 46 8.63 3.57 -8.32
C PRO A 46 8.66 4.41 -7.05
N PHE A 47 9.15 3.86 -5.92
CA PHE A 47 9.30 4.63 -4.68
C PHE A 47 10.33 5.75 -4.82
N GLU A 48 11.51 5.49 -5.40
CA GLU A 48 12.55 6.51 -5.63
C GLU A 48 12.06 7.62 -6.57
N ALA A 49 11.35 7.25 -7.64
CA ALA A 49 10.78 8.20 -8.58
C ALA A 49 9.71 9.07 -7.90
N TYR A 50 8.85 8.44 -7.10
CA TYR A 50 7.81 9.15 -6.39
C TYR A 50 8.36 10.08 -5.31
N GLN A 51 9.37 9.64 -4.55
CA GLN A 51 10.05 10.47 -3.56
C GLN A 51 10.64 11.74 -4.19
N ARG A 52 11.26 11.62 -5.38
CA ARG A 52 11.78 12.76 -6.15
C ARG A 52 10.71 13.72 -6.67
N VAL A 53 9.53 13.21 -7.02
CA VAL A 53 8.42 14.04 -7.52
C VAL A 53 7.71 14.75 -6.38
N LEU A 54 7.50 14.06 -5.26
CA LEU A 54 6.88 14.64 -4.08
C LEU A 54 7.80 15.67 -3.41
N ASP A 55 9.11 15.44 -3.45
CA ASP A 55 10.14 16.29 -2.85
C ASP A 55 9.78 16.69 -1.40
N ALA A 56 9.41 15.68 -0.61
CA ALA A 56 8.92 15.89 0.75
C ALA A 56 9.99 16.57 1.60
N PRO A 57 9.68 17.69 2.28
CA PRO A 57 10.67 18.50 2.99
C PRO A 57 11.24 17.80 4.23
N SER A 58 10.56 16.79 4.78
CA SER A 58 11.05 16.02 5.92
C SER A 58 10.61 14.54 5.89
N PRO A 59 11.35 13.63 6.55
CA PRO A 59 11.02 12.19 6.60
C PRO A 59 9.68 11.87 7.29
N SER A 60 9.18 12.78 8.14
CA SER A 60 7.89 12.63 8.81
C SER A 60 6.68 12.83 7.88
N TRP A 61 6.90 13.10 6.59
CA TRP A 61 5.83 13.17 5.62
C TRP A 61 5.27 11.79 5.29
N PRO A 62 3.95 11.66 5.10
CA PRO A 62 3.38 10.43 4.62
C PRO A 62 3.90 10.15 3.20
N VAL A 63 4.11 8.87 2.89
CA VAL A 63 4.40 8.43 1.52
C VAL A 63 3.23 8.81 0.62
N PHE A 64 1.99 8.58 1.07
CA PHE A 64 0.79 8.87 0.29
C PHE A 64 -0.02 10.02 0.93
N PRO A 65 0.41 11.30 0.78
CA PRO A 65 -0.27 12.46 1.34
C PRO A 65 -1.69 12.63 0.78
N SER A 66 -2.61 13.08 1.63
CA SER A 66 -3.95 13.46 1.22
C SER A 66 -3.95 14.80 0.51
N PHE A 67 -4.50 14.84 -0.70
CA PHE A 67 -4.75 16.10 -1.44
C PHE A 67 -6.20 16.60 -1.29
N HIS A 68 -6.92 16.08 -0.29
CA HIS A 68 -8.30 16.48 -0.04
C HIS A 68 -8.37 17.94 0.44
N ARG A 69 -8.82 18.85 -0.44
CA ARG A 69 -8.82 20.30 -0.23
C ARG A 69 -9.41 20.74 1.13
N PRO A 70 -10.58 20.25 1.59
CA PRO A 70 -11.08 20.61 2.92
C PRO A 70 -10.14 20.24 4.06
N THR A 71 -9.49 19.08 3.98
CA THR A 71 -8.54 18.61 5.00
C THR A 71 -7.28 19.46 5.02
N LEU A 72 -6.73 19.79 3.85
CA LEU A 72 -5.55 20.65 3.76
C LEU A 72 -5.85 22.08 4.19
N SER A 73 -7.01 22.62 3.81
CA SER A 73 -7.42 23.97 4.18
C SER A 73 -7.55 24.11 5.70
N GLN A 74 -8.20 23.14 6.35
CA GLN A 74 -8.32 23.10 7.80
C GLN A 74 -6.94 23.00 8.47
N LEU A 75 -6.11 22.03 8.05
CA LEU A 75 -4.77 21.82 8.60
C LEU A 75 -3.92 23.09 8.53
N LEU A 76 -3.88 23.72 7.36
CA LEU A 76 -3.11 24.94 7.15
C LEU A 76 -3.66 26.11 7.96
N THR A 77 -4.99 26.25 8.08
CA THR A 77 -5.59 27.35 8.85
C THR A 77 -5.24 27.19 10.32
N GLU A 78 -5.42 25.99 10.88
CA GLU A 78 -5.07 25.68 12.28
C GLU A 78 -3.58 25.92 12.52
N THR A 79 -2.72 25.35 11.68
CA THR A 79 -1.26 25.45 11.84
C THR A 79 -0.75 26.89 11.73
N LEU A 80 -1.23 27.67 10.76
CA LEU A 80 -0.79 29.06 10.59
C LEU A 80 -1.36 29.97 11.69
N THR A 81 -2.60 29.73 12.13
CA THR A 81 -3.18 30.44 13.28
C THR A 81 -2.36 30.19 14.55
N ASP A 82 -1.97 28.94 14.80
CA ASP A 82 -1.11 28.57 15.94
C ASP A 82 0.29 29.20 15.84
N ARG A 83 0.77 29.45 14.61
CA ARG A 83 2.01 30.20 14.33
C ARG A 83 1.83 31.72 14.43
N GLY A 84 0.63 32.22 14.71
CA GLY A 84 0.33 33.64 14.93
C GLY A 84 -0.08 34.43 13.69
N TYR A 85 -0.37 33.77 12.57
CA TYR A 85 -0.81 34.43 11.34
C TYR A 85 -2.26 34.89 11.48
N THR A 86 -2.56 36.03 10.87
CA THR A 86 -3.92 36.55 10.71
C THR A 86 -4.66 35.85 9.58
N GLU A 87 -5.98 35.96 9.56
CA GLU A 87 -6.82 35.41 8.48
C GLU A 87 -6.40 35.94 7.09
N THR A 88 -6.00 37.22 7.00
CA THR A 88 -5.52 37.83 5.75
C THR A 88 -4.19 37.23 5.30
N GLU A 89 -3.22 37.09 6.20
CA GLU A 89 -1.92 36.49 5.86
C GLU A 89 -2.08 35.01 5.45
N ILE A 90 -3.03 34.29 6.05
CA ILE A 90 -3.36 32.90 5.69
C ILE A 90 -3.93 32.81 4.27
N GLU A 91 -4.80 33.74 3.88
CA GLU A 91 -5.36 33.78 2.53
C GLU A 91 -4.30 34.15 1.49
N GLU A 92 -3.47 35.17 1.78
CA GLU A 92 -2.34 35.58 0.93
C GLU A 92 -1.36 34.42 0.68
N THR A 93 -1.11 33.59 1.70
CA THR A 93 -0.25 32.40 1.57
C THR A 93 -0.79 31.37 0.55
N ARG A 94 -2.09 31.42 0.22
CA ARG A 94 -2.78 30.40 -0.61
C ARG A 94 -3.18 30.91 -2.00
N GLU A 95 -3.00 32.19 -2.30
CA GLU A 95 -3.56 32.82 -3.51
C GLU A 95 -3.00 32.25 -4.81
N ASP A 96 -1.70 31.95 -4.85
CA ASP A 96 -0.98 31.60 -6.08
C ASP A 96 -0.51 30.13 -6.16
N GLN A 97 -0.90 29.30 -5.19
CA GLN A 97 -0.41 27.93 -5.05
C GLN A 97 -1.51 26.96 -4.64
N SER A 98 -1.36 25.69 -4.99
CA SER A 98 -2.17 24.61 -4.44
C SER A 98 -1.86 24.41 -2.95
N LEU A 99 -2.85 23.94 -2.18
CA LEU A 99 -2.66 23.74 -0.74
C LEU A 99 -1.54 22.73 -0.40
N ILE A 100 -1.24 21.79 -1.30
CA ILE A 100 -0.13 20.85 -1.09
C ILE A 100 1.22 21.53 -1.30
N GLU A 101 1.33 22.44 -2.27
CA GLU A 101 2.55 23.24 -2.48
C GLU A 101 2.82 24.11 -1.25
N VAL A 102 1.78 24.75 -0.70
CA VAL A 102 1.89 25.49 0.58
C VAL A 102 2.38 24.56 1.69
N CYS A 103 1.78 23.37 1.86
CA CYS A 103 2.23 22.39 2.85
C CYS A 103 3.73 22.06 2.70
N VAL A 104 4.22 21.88 1.46
CA VAL A 104 5.63 21.60 1.19
C VAL A 104 6.51 22.80 1.56
N GLU A 105 6.11 24.00 1.15
CA GLU A 105 6.87 25.23 1.37
C GLU A 105 7.08 25.53 2.87
N ILE A 106 6.06 25.32 3.70
CA ILE A 106 6.10 25.63 5.14
C ILE A 106 6.33 24.39 6.04
N ASP A 107 6.71 23.26 5.44
CA ASP A 107 6.91 21.94 6.06
C ASP A 107 5.79 21.55 7.03
N VAL A 108 4.58 21.42 6.49
CA VAL A 108 3.40 20.95 7.21
C VAL A 108 2.94 19.64 6.59
N ALA A 109 3.30 18.53 7.23
CA ALA A 109 2.93 17.20 6.76
C ALA A 109 1.40 17.02 6.76
N PRO A 110 0.77 16.77 5.58
CA PRO A 110 -0.64 16.44 5.52
C PRO A 110 -0.89 15.04 6.10
N PRO A 111 -2.13 14.68 6.46
CA PRO A 111 -2.45 13.30 6.79
C PRO A 111 -2.29 12.41 5.56
N SER A 112 -1.91 11.14 5.74
CA SER A 112 -1.96 10.14 4.67
C SER A 112 -3.39 9.97 4.14
N ILE A 113 -3.52 9.60 2.85
CA ILE A 113 -4.79 9.13 2.30
C ILE A 113 -5.33 7.95 3.10
N THR A 114 -6.65 7.86 3.15
CA THR A 114 -7.33 6.81 3.91
C THR A 114 -7.51 5.58 3.05
N THR A 115 -7.81 4.44 3.68
CA THR A 115 -8.08 3.19 2.97
C THR A 115 -9.24 3.35 1.96
N ASP A 116 -10.30 4.06 2.32
CA ASP A 116 -11.43 4.33 1.42
C ASP A 116 -11.03 5.22 0.24
N ALA A 117 -10.21 6.25 0.47
CA ALA A 117 -9.69 7.10 -0.59
C ALA A 117 -8.81 6.28 -1.56
N GLY A 118 -7.94 5.41 -1.04
CA GLY A 118 -7.14 4.50 -1.87
C GLY A 118 -7.99 3.56 -2.72
N ARG A 119 -9.08 3.01 -2.18
CA ARG A 119 -10.03 2.19 -2.96
C ARG A 119 -10.71 2.99 -4.05
N HIS A 120 -11.16 4.20 -3.74
CA HIS A 120 -11.80 5.07 -4.72
C HIS A 120 -10.86 5.42 -5.87
N ILE A 121 -9.60 5.78 -5.57
CA ILE A 121 -8.58 6.05 -6.58
C ILE A 121 -8.34 4.83 -7.47
N LEU A 122 -8.19 3.63 -6.89
CA LEU A 122 -8.01 2.41 -7.68
C LEU A 122 -9.18 2.11 -8.59
N LYS A 123 -10.42 2.29 -8.11
CA LYS A 123 -11.62 2.13 -8.93
C LYS A 123 -11.61 3.10 -10.13
N GLN A 124 -11.35 4.38 -9.88
CA GLN A 124 -11.25 5.39 -10.93
C GLN A 124 -10.15 5.07 -11.95
N LEU A 125 -8.98 4.60 -11.49
CA LEU A 125 -7.89 4.21 -12.38
C LEU A 125 -8.25 2.99 -13.24
N CYS A 126 -8.96 2.00 -12.70
CA CYS A 126 -9.44 0.85 -13.47
C CYS A 126 -10.46 1.27 -14.53
N GLU A 127 -11.42 2.13 -14.16
CA GLU A 127 -12.40 2.70 -15.09
C GLU A 127 -11.71 3.48 -16.22
N GLN A 128 -10.74 4.34 -15.89
CA GLN A 128 -9.98 5.13 -16.88
C GLN A 128 -9.12 4.27 -17.80
N ALA A 129 -8.58 3.16 -17.28
CA ALA A 129 -7.78 2.21 -18.05
C ALA A 129 -8.65 1.23 -18.88
N GLY A 130 -9.97 1.25 -18.73
CA GLY A 130 -10.88 0.31 -19.38
C GLY A 130 -10.65 -1.14 -18.95
N ILE A 131 -10.25 -1.34 -17.68
CA ILE A 131 -10.05 -2.69 -17.13
C ILE A 131 -11.41 -3.25 -16.76
N GLU A 132 -11.86 -4.24 -17.53
CA GLU A 132 -13.04 -5.04 -17.24
C GLU A 132 -12.60 -6.34 -16.54
N LEU A 133 -13.32 -6.71 -15.48
CA LEU A 133 -13.09 -7.94 -14.74
C LEU A 133 -14.21 -8.94 -15.05
N ASP A 134 -13.84 -10.22 -15.14
CA ASP A 134 -14.77 -11.32 -15.46
C ASP A 134 -15.58 -11.79 -14.24
N ASP A 135 -15.30 -11.25 -13.05
CA ASP A 135 -15.94 -11.58 -11.78
C ASP A 135 -16.87 -10.46 -11.28
N ASP A 136 -17.45 -10.63 -10.09
CA ASP A 136 -18.36 -9.66 -9.47
C ASP A 136 -17.64 -8.38 -9.00
N ASP A 137 -16.31 -8.31 -9.09
CA ASP A 137 -15.54 -7.17 -8.62
C ASP A 137 -15.53 -6.03 -9.66
N GLU A 138 -15.81 -4.81 -9.21
CA GLU A 138 -15.88 -3.64 -10.11
C GLU A 138 -14.49 -3.04 -10.45
N TYR A 139 -13.41 -3.49 -9.79
CA TYR A 139 -12.04 -2.98 -9.98
C TYR A 139 -10.98 -3.89 -9.34
N LEU A 140 -9.71 -3.70 -9.73
CA LEU A 140 -8.58 -4.40 -9.15
C LEU A 140 -8.38 -4.02 -7.68
N MET A 141 -8.89 -4.87 -6.77
CA MET A 141 -8.82 -4.61 -5.34
C MET A 141 -7.44 -4.94 -4.73
N PRO A 142 -6.99 -4.19 -3.70
CA PRO A 142 -5.72 -4.48 -3.02
C PRO A 142 -5.61 -5.90 -2.46
N HIS A 143 -6.73 -6.49 -2.03
CA HIS A 143 -6.71 -7.87 -1.53
C HIS A 143 -6.59 -8.90 -2.67
N GLY A 144 -7.07 -8.59 -3.88
CA GLY A 144 -6.84 -9.39 -5.08
C GLY A 144 -5.34 -9.41 -5.44
N ALA A 145 -4.69 -8.23 -5.45
CA ALA A 145 -3.24 -8.14 -5.63
C ALA A 145 -2.46 -8.97 -4.60
N ARG A 146 -2.87 -8.92 -3.32
CA ARG A 146 -2.27 -9.74 -2.27
C ARG A 146 -2.47 -11.24 -2.49
N ARG A 147 -3.65 -11.66 -2.96
CA ARG A 147 -3.94 -13.08 -3.28
C ARG A 147 -3.09 -13.57 -4.45
N GLY A 148 -3.03 -12.81 -5.55
CA GLY A 148 -2.19 -13.17 -6.70
C GLY A 148 -0.71 -13.30 -6.33
N ALA A 149 -0.18 -12.36 -5.55
CA ALA A 149 1.20 -12.47 -5.04
C ALA A 149 1.40 -13.70 -4.14
N GLY A 150 0.41 -14.02 -3.29
CA GLY A 150 0.44 -15.21 -2.45
C GLY A 150 0.42 -16.51 -3.25
N GLU A 151 -0.41 -16.60 -4.27
CA GLU A 151 -0.49 -17.76 -5.18
C GLU A 151 0.85 -18.01 -5.87
N VAL A 152 1.47 -16.96 -6.43
CA VAL A 152 2.80 -17.05 -7.05
C VAL A 152 3.84 -17.55 -6.05
N LEU A 153 3.83 -17.05 -4.81
CA LEU A 153 4.76 -17.50 -3.78
C LEU A 153 4.55 -18.96 -3.37
N VAL A 154 3.30 -19.42 -3.27
CA VAL A 154 3.00 -20.83 -2.99
C VAL A 154 3.51 -21.73 -4.11
N ARG A 155 3.18 -21.42 -5.37
CA ARG A 155 3.61 -22.21 -6.54
C ARG A 155 5.13 -22.26 -6.71
N THR A 156 5.83 -21.17 -6.39
CA THR A 156 7.29 -21.07 -6.65
C THR A 156 8.15 -21.48 -5.46
N SER A 157 7.65 -21.33 -4.23
CA SER A 157 8.46 -21.45 -3.01
C SER A 157 7.80 -22.31 -1.91
N GLY A 158 6.60 -22.82 -2.16
CA GLY A 158 5.82 -23.62 -1.22
C GLY A 158 5.11 -22.82 -0.13
N HIS A 159 4.18 -23.49 0.53
CA HIS A 159 3.29 -22.92 1.55
C HIS A 159 4.03 -22.27 2.73
N ALA A 160 5.09 -22.89 3.23
CA ALA A 160 5.86 -22.38 4.38
C ALA A 160 6.58 -21.05 4.06
N ALA A 161 7.15 -20.91 2.86
CA ALA A 161 7.81 -19.68 2.44
C ALA A 161 6.78 -18.56 2.17
N ALA A 162 5.68 -18.90 1.50
CA ALA A 162 4.56 -17.98 1.27
C ALA A 162 3.96 -17.47 2.60
N ALA A 163 3.78 -18.35 3.59
CA ALA A 163 3.27 -17.98 4.91
C ALA A 163 4.15 -16.94 5.62
N ARG A 164 5.47 -17.12 5.58
CA ARG A 164 6.42 -16.14 6.11
C ARG A 164 6.32 -14.79 5.39
N ALA A 165 6.30 -14.81 4.05
CA ALA A 165 6.21 -13.59 3.24
C ALA A 165 4.89 -12.83 3.46
N LEU A 166 3.78 -13.54 3.66
CA LEU A 166 2.45 -12.98 3.88
C LEU A 166 2.17 -12.67 5.36
N ASP A 167 3.06 -13.01 6.31
CA ASP A 167 2.83 -12.97 7.77
C ASP A 167 1.53 -13.67 8.21
N ASN A 168 1.34 -14.89 7.72
CA ASN A 168 0.26 -15.79 8.13
C ASN A 168 0.84 -17.10 8.65
N SER A 169 0.03 -17.92 9.34
CA SER A 169 0.42 -19.30 9.62
C SER A 169 0.40 -20.13 8.34
N GLU A 170 1.24 -21.16 8.27
CA GLU A 170 1.24 -22.09 7.14
C GLU A 170 -0.11 -22.78 6.97
N GLU A 171 -0.77 -23.13 8.08
CA GLU A 171 -2.12 -23.70 8.09
C GLU A 171 -3.12 -22.81 7.35
N VAL A 172 -3.16 -21.52 7.66
CA VAL A 172 -4.06 -20.54 7.00
C VAL A 172 -3.73 -20.39 5.51
N VAL A 173 -2.44 -20.44 5.15
CA VAL A 173 -2.04 -20.39 3.74
C VAL A 173 -2.44 -21.67 3.01
N ARG A 174 -2.25 -22.85 3.60
CA ARG A 174 -2.71 -24.13 3.03
C ARG A 174 -4.21 -24.17 2.85
N GLU A 175 -4.98 -23.67 3.81
CA GLU A 175 -6.43 -23.57 3.67
C GLU A 175 -6.81 -22.69 2.46
N HIS A 176 -6.25 -21.48 2.38
CA HIS A 176 -6.55 -20.52 1.33
C HIS A 176 -6.09 -20.94 -0.08
N TYR A 177 -5.00 -21.71 -0.19
CA TYR A 177 -4.40 -22.12 -1.47
C TYR A 177 -4.43 -23.64 -1.69
N SER A 178 -5.32 -24.35 -1.00
CA SER A 178 -5.48 -25.81 -1.06
C SER A 178 -5.69 -26.37 -2.48
N HIS A 179 -6.29 -25.58 -3.38
CA HIS A 179 -6.47 -25.94 -4.78
C HIS A 179 -5.15 -26.12 -5.54
N ILE A 180 -4.07 -25.43 -5.12
CA ILE A 180 -2.73 -25.59 -5.71
C ILE A 180 -2.17 -26.96 -5.35
N GLU A 181 -2.25 -27.34 -4.07
CA GLU A 181 -1.81 -28.66 -3.59
C GLU A 181 -2.60 -29.79 -4.25
N ALA A 182 -3.91 -29.60 -4.46
CA ALA A 182 -4.73 -30.56 -5.19
C ALA A 182 -4.30 -30.73 -6.66
N GLY A 183 -3.93 -29.64 -7.35
CA GLY A 183 -3.41 -29.68 -8.71
C GLY A 183 -2.06 -30.39 -8.79
N GLU A 184 -1.11 -30.02 -7.93
CA GLU A 184 0.21 -30.67 -7.86
C GLU A 184 0.11 -32.17 -7.56
N LEU A 185 -0.84 -32.57 -6.69
CA LEU A 185 -1.08 -33.99 -6.41
C LEU A 185 -1.66 -34.74 -7.62
N ALA A 186 -2.52 -34.10 -8.41
CA ALA A 186 -3.08 -34.69 -9.62
C ALA A 186 -2.01 -34.89 -10.70
N ASP A 187 -1.10 -33.93 -10.86
CA ASP A 187 0.04 -34.04 -11.78
C ASP A 187 0.97 -35.20 -11.34
N GLN A 188 1.30 -35.30 -10.05
CA GLN A 188 2.11 -36.41 -9.52
C GLN A 188 1.45 -37.78 -9.72
N MET A 189 0.13 -37.88 -9.54
CA MET A 189 -0.60 -39.11 -9.83
C MET A 189 -0.54 -39.46 -11.31
N THR A 190 -0.64 -38.46 -12.19
CA THR A 190 -0.53 -38.65 -13.64
C THR A 190 0.85 -39.17 -14.03
N ASP A 191 1.92 -38.53 -13.54
CA ASP A 191 3.30 -38.98 -13.78
C ASP A 191 3.53 -40.43 -13.29
N ALA A 192 3.03 -40.76 -12.10
CA ALA A 192 3.16 -42.11 -11.53
C ALA A 192 2.41 -43.17 -12.35
N PHE A 193 1.25 -42.84 -12.92
CA PHE A 193 0.52 -43.75 -13.81
C PHE A 193 1.26 -43.95 -15.14
N GLU A 194 1.81 -42.88 -15.73
CA GLU A 194 2.59 -42.96 -16.96
C GLU A 194 3.88 -43.78 -16.79
N GLU A 195 4.58 -43.64 -15.66
CA GLU A 195 5.76 -44.46 -15.34
C GLU A 195 5.42 -45.95 -15.18
N ALA A 196 4.26 -46.26 -14.58
CA ALA A 196 3.81 -47.63 -14.38
C ALA A 196 3.38 -48.31 -15.69
N ASP A 197 2.71 -47.57 -16.60
CA ASP A 197 2.30 -48.07 -17.92
C ASP A 197 3.48 -48.24 -18.90
N SER A 198 4.62 -47.64 -18.59
CA SER A 198 5.86 -47.73 -19.39
C SER A 198 6.77 -48.91 -19.02
N GLN A 199 6.36 -49.76 -18.06
CA GLN A 199 7.13 -50.93 -17.57
C GLN A 199 6.62 -52.28 -18.09
#